data_AF-U1YFN8-F1
#
_entry.id   AF-U1YFN8-F1
#
_cell.length_a   1.000
_cell.length_b   1.000
_cell.length_c   1.000
_cell.angle_alpha   90.00
_cell.angle_beta   90.00
_cell.angle_gamma   90.00
#
_symmetry.space_group_name_H-M   'P 1'
#
loop_
_entity.id
_entity.type
_entity.pdbx_description
1 polymer ?
#
loop_
_entity_poly.entity_id
_entity_poly.type
_entity_poly.pdbx_seq_one_letter_code
_entity_poly.pdbx_strand_id
1 'polypeptide(L)'
;MHAREVINLFGGQSALAQLLGIAQSTAAYWAKSGTIPVKWHLKLMELAQQYGLALKPEDLISINPLSTSISEQLFSDIGLANPSVNNLKQSTNNEPTERTEQRTSQSLPKAVYPGLLPIGDVELECAVLENETRVLSAASIFKAFGRPRKGANSRLEIDGTKIPPFIAAKNLEPFINQEVLDRTKVIRYVDGRQEKTGYSAGLLPKMCEVYLAARRAGDDILTEPQKKLAIQSEILLSALAEVGIDALIDEATGFQKDRKHDALRLLLSKYLAEGLQKWVHTFPDSFFAELDRLYGNQPTTSRSRPQYYGKFINKYIYEPLEYGFLKSKLNELNITSDGKRRARFHQWLSVDGRNMLVHQIGRVQGKMEDSRDIKYFVGKAAHQKQISIAPYLFEEMNHTD
;
A
#
# COMPACT_ATOMS: atom_id res chain seq x y z
N MET A 1 -17.52 1.85 -1.59
CA MET A 1 -18.59 0.87 -1.36
C MET A 1 -18.10 -0.17 -0.35
N HIS A 2 -18.95 -0.74 0.51
CA HIS A 2 -18.53 -1.79 1.45
C HIS A 2 -18.23 -3.07 0.66
N ALA A 3 -17.17 -3.83 0.99
CA ALA A 3 -16.79 -5.04 0.24
C ALA A 3 -17.97 -6.01 -0.03
N ARG A 4 -18.93 -6.06 0.89
CA ARG A 4 -20.14 -6.89 0.82
C ARG A 4 -21.07 -6.48 -0.32
N GLU A 5 -21.19 -5.19 -0.61
CA GLU A 5 -22.01 -4.66 -1.70
C GLU A 5 -21.34 -4.95 -3.06
N VAL A 6 -20.01 -4.80 -3.13
CA VAL A 6 -19.23 -5.19 -4.32
C VAL A 6 -19.40 -6.68 -4.60
N ILE A 7 -19.30 -7.54 -3.58
CA ILE A 7 -19.50 -8.99 -3.72
C ILE A 7 -20.91 -9.32 -4.21
N ASN A 8 -21.93 -8.60 -3.73
CA ASN A 8 -23.31 -8.81 -4.16
C ASN A 8 -23.54 -8.44 -5.63
N LEU A 9 -22.81 -7.46 -6.18
CA LEU A 9 -22.88 -7.13 -7.62
C LEU A 9 -22.51 -8.32 -8.51
N PHE A 10 -21.61 -9.18 -8.06
CA PHE A 10 -21.20 -10.39 -8.79
C PHE A 10 -22.04 -11.64 -8.44
N GLY A 11 -23.19 -11.47 -7.78
CA GLY A 11 -24.08 -12.58 -7.43
C GLY A 11 -23.72 -13.30 -6.12
N GLY A 12 -22.86 -12.70 -5.29
CA GLY A 12 -22.51 -13.20 -3.95
C GLY A 12 -21.14 -13.86 -3.86
N GLN A 13 -20.79 -14.32 -2.65
CA GLN A 13 -19.44 -14.79 -2.31
C GLN A 13 -18.97 -15.96 -3.18
N SER A 14 -19.83 -16.95 -3.42
CA SER A 14 -19.47 -18.13 -4.22
C SER A 14 -19.28 -17.80 -5.70
N ALA A 15 -20.16 -16.97 -6.26
CA ALA A 15 -20.09 -16.56 -7.66
C ALA A 15 -18.84 -15.72 -7.92
N LEU A 16 -18.55 -14.73 -7.06
CA LEU A 16 -17.35 -13.92 -7.19
C LEU A 16 -16.06 -14.76 -7.04
N ALA A 17 -16.03 -15.68 -6.08
CA ALA A 17 -14.87 -16.52 -5.85
C ALA A 17 -14.55 -17.39 -7.08
N GLN A 18 -15.59 -17.96 -7.71
CA GLN A 18 -15.45 -18.73 -8.95
C GLN A 18 -14.93 -17.88 -10.11
N LEU A 19 -15.42 -16.64 -10.27
CA LEU A 19 -14.96 -15.72 -11.32
C LEU A 19 -13.49 -15.29 -11.15
N LEU A 20 -13.05 -15.13 -9.90
CA LEU A 20 -11.68 -14.70 -9.60
C LEU A 20 -10.66 -15.85 -9.56
N GLY A 21 -11.14 -17.10 -9.44
CA GLY A 21 -10.29 -18.27 -9.24
C GLY A 21 -9.73 -18.35 -7.81
N ILE A 22 -10.52 -17.94 -6.82
CA ILE A 22 -10.14 -17.94 -5.39
C ILE A 22 -11.11 -18.80 -4.57
N ALA A 23 -10.76 -19.07 -3.31
CA ALA A 23 -11.66 -19.76 -2.40
C ALA A 23 -12.86 -18.87 -2.00
N GLN A 24 -14.04 -19.48 -1.82
CA GLN A 24 -15.23 -18.77 -1.30
C GLN A 24 -14.95 -18.14 0.07
N SER A 25 -14.13 -18.79 0.91
CA SER A 25 -13.68 -18.28 2.22
C SER A 25 -13.01 -16.91 2.10
N THR A 26 -12.22 -16.69 1.04
CA THR A 26 -11.54 -15.42 0.76
C THR A 26 -12.53 -14.30 0.47
N ALA A 27 -13.54 -14.54 -0.39
CA ALA A 27 -14.60 -13.57 -0.66
C ALA A 27 -15.49 -13.34 0.58
N ALA A 28 -15.77 -14.38 1.37
CA ALA A 28 -16.50 -14.26 2.63
C ALA A 28 -15.75 -13.42 3.67
N TYR A 29 -14.42 -13.55 3.71
CA TYR A 29 -13.56 -12.72 4.55
C TYR A 29 -13.64 -11.25 4.16
N TRP A 30 -13.57 -10.90 2.86
CA TRP A 30 -13.73 -9.52 2.40
C TRP A 30 -15.08 -8.93 2.81
N ALA A 31 -16.16 -9.69 2.67
CA ALA A 31 -17.49 -9.27 3.13
C ALA A 31 -17.52 -8.96 4.63
N LYS A 32 -16.72 -9.68 5.43
CA LYS A 32 -16.62 -9.53 6.89
C LYS A 32 -15.65 -8.42 7.31
N SER A 33 -14.52 -8.25 6.64
CA SER A 33 -13.54 -7.19 6.90
C SER A 33 -13.99 -5.82 6.37
N GLY A 34 -14.94 -5.82 5.43
CA GLY A 34 -15.46 -4.63 4.78
C GLY A 34 -14.56 -4.05 3.69
N THR A 35 -13.40 -4.66 3.45
CA THR A 35 -12.39 -4.23 2.49
C THR A 35 -12.02 -5.35 1.53
N ILE A 36 -11.82 -5.00 0.25
CA ILE A 36 -11.27 -5.90 -0.76
C ILE A 36 -9.81 -5.49 -0.99
N PRO A 37 -8.83 -6.41 -0.95
CA PRO A 37 -7.43 -6.08 -1.18
C PRO A 37 -7.19 -5.48 -2.58
N VAL A 38 -6.32 -4.47 -2.65
CA VAL A 38 -6.06 -3.66 -3.86
C VAL A 38 -5.64 -4.52 -5.06
N LYS A 39 -4.88 -5.59 -4.84
CA LYS A 39 -4.46 -6.53 -5.89
C LYS A 39 -5.62 -7.15 -6.69
N TRP A 40 -6.84 -7.17 -6.13
CA TRP A 40 -8.03 -7.72 -6.79
C TRP A 40 -8.88 -6.67 -7.52
N HIS A 41 -8.59 -5.38 -7.35
CA HIS A 41 -9.42 -4.30 -7.88
C HIS A 41 -9.47 -4.29 -9.40
N LEU A 42 -8.34 -4.52 -10.07
CA LEU A 42 -8.27 -4.58 -11.54
C LEU A 42 -9.14 -5.72 -12.07
N LYS A 43 -8.94 -6.93 -11.55
CA LYS A 43 -9.66 -8.13 -12.00
C LYS A 43 -11.16 -8.01 -11.75
N LEU A 44 -11.56 -7.37 -10.65
CA LEU A 44 -12.95 -7.03 -10.37
C LEU A 44 -13.52 -6.02 -11.37
N MET A 45 -12.77 -4.98 -11.73
CA MET A 45 -13.22 -4.02 -12.75
C MET A 45 -13.37 -4.66 -14.13
N GLU A 46 -12.41 -5.50 -14.53
CA GLU A 46 -12.46 -6.23 -15.80
C GLU A 46 -13.67 -7.17 -15.86
N LEU A 47 -13.91 -7.92 -14.78
CA LEU A 47 -15.11 -8.75 -14.65
C LEU A 47 -16.37 -7.89 -14.66
N ALA A 48 -16.41 -6.76 -13.95
CA ALA A 48 -17.58 -5.89 -13.97
C ALA A 48 -17.90 -5.39 -15.37
N GLN A 49 -16.88 -4.96 -16.13
CA GLN A 49 -17.06 -4.54 -17.52
C GLN A 49 -17.52 -5.71 -18.40
N GLN A 50 -16.94 -6.90 -18.24
CA GLN A 50 -17.29 -8.10 -18.99
C GLN A 50 -18.74 -8.53 -18.77
N TYR A 51 -19.23 -8.42 -17.53
CA TYR A 51 -20.59 -8.82 -17.13
C TYR A 51 -21.59 -7.65 -17.13
N GLY A 52 -21.19 -6.47 -17.61
CA GLY A 52 -22.07 -5.29 -17.68
C GLY A 52 -22.51 -4.74 -16.32
N LEU A 53 -21.73 -4.99 -15.27
CA LEU A 53 -22.01 -4.54 -13.91
C LEU A 53 -21.51 -3.10 -13.70
N ALA A 54 -22.33 -2.28 -13.06
CA ALA A 54 -21.98 -0.90 -12.73
C ALA A 54 -21.09 -0.84 -11.48
N LEU A 55 -19.82 -1.21 -11.62
CA LEU A 55 -18.79 -1.09 -10.59
C LEU A 55 -17.77 -0.03 -11.02
N LYS A 56 -17.62 1.04 -10.24
CA LYS A 56 -16.66 2.11 -10.51
C LYS A 56 -15.43 2.00 -9.62
N PRO A 57 -14.28 2.61 -10.01
CA PRO A 57 -13.08 2.62 -9.17
C PRO A 57 -13.31 3.19 -7.78
N GLU A 58 -14.16 4.20 -7.65
CA GLU A 58 -14.48 4.84 -6.35
C GLU A 58 -15.24 3.88 -5.41
N ASP A 59 -15.93 2.88 -5.97
CA ASP A 59 -16.64 1.87 -5.19
C ASP A 59 -15.67 0.91 -4.48
N LEU A 60 -14.47 0.71 -5.02
CA LEU A 60 -13.44 -0.19 -4.48
C LEU A 60 -12.52 0.47 -3.45
N ILE A 61 -12.59 1.80 -3.31
CA ILE A 61 -11.78 2.59 -2.38
C ILE A 61 -12.55 2.69 -1.05
N SER A 62 -12.06 2.03 0.00
CA SER A 62 -12.56 2.23 1.36
C SER A 62 -11.86 3.44 1.99
N ILE A 63 -12.59 4.53 2.20
CA ILE A 63 -12.16 5.63 3.08
C ILE A 63 -12.35 5.13 4.52
N ASN A 64 -11.26 5.06 5.28
CA ASN A 64 -11.31 4.71 6.70
C ASN A 64 -12.00 5.84 7.49
N PRO A 65 -13.07 5.61 8.28
CA PRO A 65 -13.74 6.67 9.03
C PRO A 65 -12.84 7.36 10.07
N LEU A 66 -11.68 6.77 10.40
CA LEU A 66 -10.70 7.32 11.33
C LEU A 66 -9.90 8.51 10.76
N SER A 67 -9.93 8.76 9.45
CA SER A 67 -9.26 9.94 8.88
C SER A 67 -10.09 11.23 8.94
N THR A 68 -11.40 11.12 9.13
CA THR A 68 -12.30 12.30 9.20
C THR A 68 -12.25 12.97 10.58
N SER A 69 -12.06 12.18 11.65
CA SER A 69 -11.97 12.72 13.03
C SER A 69 -10.65 13.45 13.30
N ILE A 70 -9.56 13.08 12.63
CA ILE A 70 -8.26 13.75 12.78
C ILE A 70 -8.28 15.13 12.12
N SER A 71 -9.02 15.30 11.01
CA SER A 71 -9.16 16.59 10.35
C SER A 71 -10.06 17.57 11.11
N GLU A 72 -11.11 17.12 11.80
CA GLU A 72 -11.97 18.07 12.54
C GLU A 72 -11.29 18.59 13.82
N GLN A 73 -10.45 17.77 14.46
CA GLN A 73 -9.74 18.13 15.69
C GLN A 73 -8.50 19.01 15.43
N LEU A 74 -7.85 18.86 14.27
CA LEU A 74 -6.68 19.67 13.92
C LEU A 74 -7.05 21.11 13.51
N PHE A 75 -8.29 21.36 13.11
CA PHE A 75 -8.78 22.68 12.69
C PHE A 75 -9.41 23.50 13.84
N SER A 76 -9.74 22.89 14.98
CA SER A 76 -10.14 23.64 16.19
C SER A 76 -8.95 24.24 16.93
N ASP A 77 -7.75 23.66 16.79
CA ASP A 77 -6.62 23.92 17.68
C ASP A 77 -5.69 25.07 17.21
N ILE A 78 -6.03 25.74 16.10
CA ILE A 78 -5.23 26.84 15.55
C ILE A 78 -6.07 28.13 15.53
N GLY A 79 -6.35 28.67 16.72
CA GLY A 79 -6.99 29.97 16.94
C GLY A 79 -6.24 30.81 17.98
N LEU A 80 -5.68 31.93 17.54
CA LEU A 80 -4.80 32.86 18.26
C LEU A 80 -5.40 33.50 19.54
N ALA A 81 -4.69 33.44 20.67
CA ALA A 81 -4.33 34.58 21.58
C ALA A 81 -3.77 34.12 22.95
N ASN A 82 -2.70 34.78 23.40
CA ASN A 82 -1.99 34.67 24.69
C ASN A 82 -2.62 35.64 25.74
N PRO A 83 -2.16 35.77 27.01
CA PRO A 83 -1.43 34.86 27.93
C PRO A 83 -2.06 34.83 29.36
N SER A 84 -1.45 34.08 30.31
CA SER A 84 -1.19 34.47 31.72
C SER A 84 -1.64 33.51 32.86
N VAL A 85 -0.62 33.12 33.65
CA VAL A 85 -0.54 33.07 35.13
C VAL A 85 -0.91 31.78 35.89
N ASN A 86 0.17 31.23 36.49
CA ASN A 86 0.35 30.61 37.81
C ASN A 86 -0.78 29.76 38.43
N ASN A 87 -0.41 28.56 38.89
CA ASN A 87 -0.01 28.40 40.30
C ASN A 87 0.57 27.02 40.63
N LEU A 88 1.56 27.07 41.53
CA LEU A 88 2.18 25.95 42.21
C LEU A 88 1.17 25.18 43.08
N LYS A 89 1.41 23.88 43.30
CA LYS A 89 1.83 23.37 44.62
C LYS A 89 2.24 21.89 44.58
N GLN A 90 3.23 21.64 45.43
CA GLN A 90 4.08 20.47 45.61
C GLN A 90 3.39 19.33 46.37
N SER A 91 4.16 18.24 46.52
CA SER A 91 4.19 17.26 47.63
C SER A 91 3.67 15.87 47.21
N THR A 92 4.36 14.75 47.35
CA THR A 92 5.49 14.42 48.24
C THR A 92 6.19 13.13 47.80
N ASN A 93 7.46 13.03 48.18
CA ASN A 93 8.41 11.94 47.96
C ASN A 93 7.99 10.59 48.58
N ASN A 94 8.54 9.50 48.03
CA ASN A 94 9.14 8.41 48.78
C ASN A 94 10.11 7.61 47.88
N GLU A 95 11.40 7.65 48.23
CA GLU A 95 12.47 6.70 47.88
C GLU A 95 12.71 5.77 49.11
N PRO A 96 13.64 4.80 49.15
CA PRO A 96 14.51 4.19 48.10
C PRO A 96 14.59 2.64 48.18
N THR A 97 15.08 1.93 47.15
CA THR A 97 16.11 0.86 47.36
C THR A 97 16.78 0.41 46.04
N GLU A 98 18.09 0.17 46.16
CA GLU A 98 19.08 -0.17 45.14
C GLU A 98 18.85 -1.51 44.42
N ARG A 99 19.19 -1.54 43.12
CA ARG A 99 20.05 -2.57 42.51
C ARG A 99 20.53 -2.08 41.15
N THR A 100 21.78 -1.65 41.12
CA THR A 100 22.53 -1.25 39.94
C THR A 100 22.86 -2.50 39.11
N GLU A 101 22.04 -2.82 38.12
CA GLU A 101 22.47 -3.64 36.98
C GLU A 101 22.73 -2.69 35.79
N GLN A 102 24.01 -2.56 35.45
CA GLN A 102 24.48 -1.89 34.25
C GLN A 102 23.90 -2.60 33.02
N ARG A 103 22.76 -2.13 32.51
CA ARG A 103 22.32 -2.42 31.14
C ARG A 103 22.92 -1.34 30.25
N THR A 104 23.94 -1.72 29.47
CA THR A 104 24.27 -1.03 28.24
C THR A 104 22.99 -0.85 27.44
N SER A 105 22.56 0.40 27.22
CA SER A 105 21.40 0.72 26.39
C SER A 105 21.74 0.47 24.93
N GLN A 106 21.81 -0.79 24.53
CA GLN A 106 21.72 -1.16 23.12
C GLN A 106 20.34 -0.72 22.63
N SER A 107 20.33 0.31 21.78
CA SER A 107 19.13 0.73 21.07
C SER A 107 18.54 -0.46 20.33
N LEU A 108 17.24 -0.70 20.49
CA LEU A 108 16.55 -1.78 19.79
C LEU A 108 16.64 -1.57 18.27
N PRO A 109 16.81 -2.65 17.48
CA PRO A 109 16.88 -2.55 16.04
C PRO A 109 15.57 -1.99 15.46
N LYS A 110 15.68 -1.14 14.45
CA LYS A 110 14.53 -0.52 13.77
C LYS A 110 14.04 -1.38 12.61
N ALA A 111 12.73 -1.44 12.42
CA ALA A 111 12.11 -1.95 11.20
C ALA A 111 12.31 -0.94 10.07
N VAL A 112 13.06 -1.33 9.04
CA VAL A 112 13.33 -0.50 7.86
C VAL A 112 12.34 -0.83 6.74
N TYR A 113 11.90 -2.08 6.66
CA TYR A 113 10.90 -2.53 5.69
C TYR A 113 9.78 -3.31 6.38
N PRO A 114 8.79 -2.62 6.99
CA PRO A 114 7.58 -3.27 7.50
C PRO A 114 6.66 -3.68 6.34
N GLY A 115 5.91 -4.76 6.51
CA GLY A 115 4.98 -5.23 5.49
C GLY A 115 4.02 -6.32 5.96
N LEU A 116 3.15 -6.72 5.04
CA LEU A 116 2.24 -7.85 5.21
C LEU A 116 2.64 -8.96 4.23
N LEU A 117 2.91 -10.14 4.75
CA LEU A 117 3.21 -11.34 3.99
C LEU A 117 1.93 -12.18 3.84
N PRO A 118 1.33 -12.24 2.64
CA PRO A 118 0.19 -13.13 2.40
C PRO A 118 0.69 -14.59 2.26
N ILE A 119 0.14 -15.50 3.07
CA ILE A 119 0.34 -16.95 2.95
C ILE A 119 -1.03 -17.63 3.01
N GLY A 120 -1.46 -18.21 1.89
CA GLY A 120 -2.82 -18.73 1.74
C GLY A 120 -3.87 -17.66 2.09
N ASP A 121 -4.75 -17.95 3.04
CA ASP A 121 -5.79 -17.04 3.54
C ASP A 121 -5.34 -16.16 4.72
N VAL A 122 -4.06 -16.18 5.10
CA VAL A 122 -3.54 -15.46 6.27
C VAL A 122 -2.54 -14.39 5.88
N GLU A 123 -2.77 -13.16 6.33
CA GLU A 123 -1.77 -12.08 6.25
C GLU A 123 -0.95 -12.03 7.53
N LEU A 124 0.37 -12.16 7.39
CA LEU A 124 1.32 -12.14 8.48
C LEU A 124 2.09 -10.83 8.45
N GLU A 125 1.98 -10.04 9.52
CA GLU A 125 2.83 -8.88 9.74
C GLU A 125 4.29 -9.32 9.88
N CYS A 126 5.15 -8.71 9.06
CA CYS A 126 6.57 -8.99 8.98
C CYS A 126 7.39 -7.70 8.83
N ALA A 127 8.69 -7.78 9.10
CA ALA A 127 9.61 -6.69 8.79
C ALA A 127 11.02 -7.19 8.48
N VAL A 128 11.78 -6.39 7.71
CA VAL A 128 13.24 -6.46 7.69
C VAL A 128 13.78 -5.34 8.59
N LEU A 129 14.60 -5.74 9.56
CA LEU A 129 15.24 -4.83 10.50
C LEU A 129 16.51 -4.22 9.91
N GLU A 130 17.03 -3.14 10.51
CA GLU A 130 18.24 -2.45 10.06
C GLU A 130 19.50 -3.33 10.05
N ASN A 131 19.51 -4.40 10.83
CA ASN A 131 20.56 -5.43 10.86
C ASN A 131 20.23 -6.62 9.94
N GLU A 132 19.39 -6.42 8.92
CA GLU A 132 18.95 -7.40 7.92
C GLU A 132 18.16 -8.60 8.48
N THR A 133 17.83 -8.58 9.78
CA THR A 133 17.06 -9.65 10.40
C THR A 133 15.64 -9.60 9.88
N ARG A 134 15.16 -10.72 9.34
CA ARG A 134 13.78 -10.91 8.89
C ARG A 134 12.96 -11.40 10.05
N VAL A 135 11.94 -10.64 10.43
CA VAL A 135 11.07 -10.94 11.58
C VAL A 135 9.63 -11.12 11.16
N LEU A 136 8.95 -12.10 11.77
CA LEU A 136 7.49 -12.17 11.81
C LEU A 136 7.04 -11.65 13.18
N SER A 137 5.97 -10.83 13.19
CA SER A 137 5.44 -10.34 14.45
C SER A 137 4.98 -11.50 15.31
N ALA A 138 5.09 -11.35 16.62
CA ALA A 138 4.78 -12.45 17.51
C ALA A 138 3.30 -12.82 17.45
N ALA A 139 2.41 -11.92 17.03
CA ALA A 139 1.00 -12.20 16.76
C ALA A 139 0.81 -13.01 15.47
N SER A 140 1.56 -12.70 14.41
CA SER A 140 1.53 -13.39 13.12
C SER A 140 1.82 -14.88 13.25
N ILE A 141 2.80 -15.27 14.09
CA ILE A 141 3.10 -16.70 14.32
C ILE A 141 1.87 -17.45 14.85
N PHE A 142 1.12 -16.90 15.81
CA PHE A 142 -0.10 -17.58 16.29
C PHE A 142 -1.23 -17.55 15.25
N LYS A 143 -1.35 -16.44 14.51
CA LYS A 143 -2.35 -16.26 13.44
C LYS A 143 -2.18 -17.30 12.33
N ALA A 144 -0.95 -17.61 11.94
CA ALA A 144 -0.64 -18.62 10.92
C ALA A 144 -1.22 -20.02 11.26
N PHE A 145 -1.30 -20.35 12.55
CA PHE A 145 -1.86 -21.60 13.06
C PHE A 145 -3.34 -21.50 13.49
N GLY A 146 -4.02 -20.39 13.14
CA GLY A 146 -5.43 -20.18 13.50
C GLY A 146 -5.68 -20.08 15.00
N ARG A 147 -4.68 -19.68 15.79
CA ARG A 147 -4.78 -19.58 17.26
C ARG A 147 -4.75 -18.13 17.71
N PRO A 148 -5.61 -17.73 18.67
CA PRO A 148 -5.43 -16.46 19.35
C PRO A 148 -4.18 -16.54 20.24
N ARG A 149 -3.44 -15.43 20.35
CA ARG A 149 -2.38 -15.30 21.35
C ARG A 149 -3.02 -15.29 22.74
N LYS A 150 -3.08 -16.46 23.38
CA LYS A 150 -3.38 -16.56 24.83
C LYS A 150 -2.09 -16.29 25.61
N GLY A 151 -2.21 -15.65 26.77
CA GLY A 151 -1.08 -15.29 27.63
C GLY A 151 -0.10 -16.45 27.84
N ALA A 152 1.17 -16.12 28.01
CA ALA A 152 2.26 -17.10 28.07
C ALA A 152 2.15 -18.00 29.31
N ASN A 153 1.55 -19.19 29.15
CA ASN A 153 1.70 -20.30 30.09
C ASN A 153 2.83 -21.23 29.62
N SER A 154 4.01 -20.67 29.32
CA SER A 154 5.19 -21.50 29.04
C SER A 154 5.71 -22.08 30.35
N ARG A 155 5.36 -23.34 30.64
CA ARG A 155 5.97 -24.14 31.72
C ARG A 155 7.08 -25.07 31.22
N LEU A 156 7.29 -25.16 29.90
CA LEU A 156 8.29 -26.04 29.29
C LEU A 156 9.57 -25.26 28.99
N GLU A 157 10.69 -25.78 29.45
CA GLU A 157 12.03 -25.24 29.26
C GLU A 157 12.91 -26.38 28.76
N ILE A 158 13.61 -26.17 27.65
CA ILE A 158 14.54 -27.12 27.05
C ILE A 158 15.89 -26.41 26.99
N ASP A 159 16.93 -26.99 27.59
CA ASP A 159 18.29 -26.45 27.62
C ASP A 159 18.36 -24.96 28.03
N GLY A 160 17.61 -24.58 29.07
CA GLY A 160 17.57 -23.19 29.57
C GLY A 160 16.73 -22.22 28.74
N THR A 161 16.12 -22.69 27.65
CA THR A 161 15.32 -21.87 26.73
C THR A 161 13.83 -22.07 27.01
N LYS A 162 13.14 -20.98 27.38
CA LYS A 162 11.68 -20.99 27.58
C LYS A 162 10.98 -21.18 26.24
N ILE A 163 10.25 -22.28 26.13
CA ILE A 163 9.59 -22.66 24.89
C ILE A 163 8.30 -21.89 24.72
N PRO A 164 8.10 -21.15 23.62
CA PRO A 164 6.86 -20.44 23.41
C PRO A 164 5.63 -21.38 23.44
N PRO A 165 4.46 -20.91 23.91
CA PRO A 165 3.27 -21.76 24.10
C PRO A 165 2.78 -22.53 22.88
N PHE A 166 3.20 -22.15 21.67
CA PHE A 166 2.77 -22.75 20.41
C PHE A 166 3.48 -24.07 20.06
N ILE A 167 4.64 -24.37 20.66
CA ILE A 167 5.33 -25.67 20.55
C ILE A 167 5.66 -26.28 21.93
N ALA A 168 5.24 -25.63 23.02
CA ALA A 168 5.47 -26.10 24.38
C ALA A 168 4.58 -27.30 24.75
N ALA A 169 4.89 -28.48 24.21
CA ALA A 169 4.21 -29.73 24.54
C ALA A 169 5.22 -30.89 24.65
N LYS A 170 5.13 -31.69 25.72
CA LYS A 170 6.09 -32.78 26.00
C LYS A 170 6.20 -33.80 24.88
N ASN A 171 5.09 -34.09 24.20
CA ASN A 171 5.07 -35.01 23.07
C ASN A 171 5.77 -34.47 21.81
N LEU A 172 6.05 -33.16 21.75
CA LEU A 172 6.79 -32.54 20.65
C LEU A 172 8.28 -32.36 20.96
N GLU A 173 8.70 -32.51 22.21
CA GLU A 173 10.08 -32.32 22.68
C GLU A 173 11.11 -33.10 21.83
N PRO A 174 10.90 -34.37 21.45
CA PRO A 174 11.86 -35.12 20.63
C PRO A 174 12.09 -34.54 19.22
N PHE A 175 11.21 -33.65 18.76
CA PHE A 175 11.27 -33.05 17.42
C PHE A 175 11.77 -31.61 17.43
N ILE A 176 12.09 -31.05 18.61
CA ILE A 176 12.61 -29.70 18.79
C ILE A 176 14.13 -29.79 18.94
N ASN A 177 14.86 -29.45 17.88
CA ASN A 177 16.33 -29.40 17.90
C ASN A 177 16.85 -27.98 18.22
N GLN A 178 18.17 -27.84 18.36
CA GLN A 178 18.81 -26.55 18.65
C GLN A 178 18.48 -25.46 17.62
N GLU A 179 18.33 -25.81 16.33
CA GLU A 179 17.95 -24.86 15.28
C GLU A 179 16.55 -24.27 15.52
N VAL A 180 15.59 -25.10 15.95
CA VAL A 180 14.25 -24.65 16.34
C VAL A 180 14.36 -23.76 17.57
N LEU A 181 15.11 -24.17 18.59
CA LEU A 181 15.28 -23.41 19.84
C LEU A 181 15.85 -22.01 19.58
N ASP A 182 16.89 -21.90 18.76
CA ASP A 182 17.51 -20.61 18.45
C ASP A 182 16.54 -19.64 17.76
N ARG A 183 15.62 -20.16 16.94
CA ARG A 183 14.59 -19.36 16.26
C ARG A 183 13.41 -19.01 17.16
N THR A 184 13.26 -19.65 18.31
CA THR A 184 12.21 -19.33 19.31
C THR A 184 12.55 -18.14 20.21
N LYS A 185 13.77 -17.60 20.11
CA LYS A 185 14.19 -16.40 20.84
C LYS A 185 13.37 -15.19 20.39
N VAL A 186 12.77 -14.50 21.36
CA VAL A 186 11.97 -13.29 21.11
C VAL A 186 12.88 -12.15 20.70
N ILE A 187 12.56 -11.51 19.58
CA ILE A 187 13.24 -10.32 19.07
C ILE A 187 12.39 -9.10 19.42
N ARG A 188 12.98 -8.15 20.15
CA ARG A 188 12.39 -6.83 20.41
C ARG A 188 12.91 -5.85 19.37
N TYR A 189 12.03 -5.05 18.77
CA TYR A 189 12.39 -4.10 17.72
C TYR A 189 11.45 -2.88 17.75
N VAL A 190 11.85 -1.80 17.07
CA VAL A 190 11.05 -0.58 16.96
C VAL A 190 10.48 -0.46 15.56
N ASP A 191 9.18 -0.21 15.46
CA ASP A 191 8.48 0.11 14.22
C ASP A 191 7.82 1.49 14.37
N GLY A 192 8.42 2.49 13.71
CA GLY A 192 8.08 3.91 13.90
C GLY A 192 8.30 4.35 15.35
N ARG A 193 7.21 4.58 16.08
CA ARG A 193 7.23 4.95 17.50
C ARG A 193 6.88 3.78 18.44
N GLN A 194 6.51 2.63 17.89
CA GLN A 194 6.02 1.50 18.68
C GLN A 194 7.13 0.47 18.89
N GLU A 195 7.27 0.00 20.11
CA GLU A 195 8.06 -1.20 20.38
C GLU A 195 7.22 -2.45 20.08
N LYS A 196 7.77 -3.37 19.28
CA LYS A 196 7.13 -4.63 18.90
C LYS A 196 7.98 -5.82 19.29
N THR A 197 7.33 -6.98 19.36
CA THR A 197 8.00 -8.27 19.57
C THR A 197 7.72 -9.20 18.40
N GLY A 198 8.72 -9.97 18.02
CA GLY A 198 8.65 -10.91 16.92
C GLY A 198 9.56 -12.11 17.14
N TYR A 199 9.58 -12.97 16.13
CA TYR A 199 10.50 -14.09 16.04
C TYR A 199 11.19 -14.05 14.68
N SER A 200 12.30 -14.77 14.54
CA SER A 200 12.92 -14.99 13.23
C SER A 200 11.86 -15.50 12.24
N ALA A 201 11.80 -14.94 11.04
CA ALA A 201 10.85 -15.38 10.01
C ALA A 201 11.01 -16.88 9.70
N GLY A 202 12.24 -17.40 9.80
CA GLY A 202 12.54 -18.83 9.64
C GLY A 202 11.97 -19.74 10.74
N LEU A 203 11.42 -19.20 11.83
CA LEU A 203 10.75 -20.01 12.85
C LEU A 203 9.49 -20.68 12.28
N LEU A 204 8.74 -20.00 11.41
CA LEU A 204 7.46 -20.51 10.92
C LEU A 204 7.61 -21.84 10.14
N PRO A 205 8.52 -21.97 9.15
CA PRO A 205 8.80 -23.26 8.52
C PRO A 205 9.24 -24.33 9.51
N LYS A 206 10.12 -23.97 10.46
CA LYS A 206 10.66 -24.91 11.45
C LYS A 206 9.59 -25.43 12.40
N MET A 207 8.63 -24.60 12.79
CA MET A 207 7.45 -25.05 13.53
C MET A 207 6.61 -26.03 12.72
N CYS A 208 6.45 -25.79 11.42
CA CYS A 208 5.74 -26.72 10.55
C CYS A 208 6.48 -28.06 10.46
N GLU A 209 7.80 -28.05 10.34
CA GLU A 209 8.64 -29.24 10.37
C GLU A 209 8.46 -30.06 11.67
N VAL A 210 8.39 -29.42 12.84
CA VAL A 210 8.14 -30.08 14.14
C VAL A 210 6.83 -30.89 14.11
N TYR A 211 5.72 -30.25 13.72
CA TYR A 211 4.42 -30.93 13.68
C TYR A 211 4.38 -32.05 12.64
N LEU A 212 5.00 -31.85 11.47
CA LEU A 212 5.04 -32.88 10.43
C LEU A 212 5.99 -34.03 10.78
N ALA A 213 7.10 -33.77 11.46
CA ALA A 213 8.00 -34.80 11.96
C ALA A 213 7.32 -35.66 13.03
N ALA A 214 6.63 -35.02 13.97
CA ALA A 214 5.82 -35.72 14.96
C ALA A 214 4.72 -36.57 14.31
N ARG A 215 4.01 -36.04 13.30
CA ARG A 215 3.03 -36.82 12.51
C ARG A 215 3.66 -38.04 11.83
N ARG A 216 4.85 -37.88 11.22
CA ARG A 216 5.58 -38.97 10.55
C ARG A 216 6.10 -40.04 11.51
N ALA A 217 6.35 -39.69 12.76
CA ALA A 217 6.83 -40.63 13.78
C ALA A 217 5.74 -41.55 14.33
N GLY A 218 4.45 -41.24 14.11
CA GLY A 218 3.32 -42.10 14.43
C GLY A 218 2.03 -41.33 14.74
N ASP A 219 0.89 -41.95 14.46
CA ASP A 219 -0.45 -41.33 14.63
C ASP A 219 -0.81 -41.04 16.10
N ASP A 220 -0.19 -41.75 17.04
CA ASP A 220 -0.41 -41.60 18.49
C ASP A 220 0.48 -40.53 19.14
N ILE A 221 1.46 -39.99 18.42
CA ILE A 221 2.35 -38.94 18.94
C ILE A 221 1.58 -37.62 19.09
N LEU A 222 0.71 -37.30 18.13
CA LEU A 222 -0.05 -36.05 18.13
C LEU A 222 -1.40 -36.22 18.82
N THR A 223 -1.70 -35.30 19.74
CA THR A 223 -3.06 -35.17 20.28
C THR A 223 -4.05 -34.72 19.19
N GLU A 224 -5.35 -35.00 19.37
CA GLU A 224 -6.40 -34.59 18.42
C GLU A 224 -6.35 -33.09 18.04
N PRO A 225 -6.13 -32.13 18.97
CA PRO A 225 -5.96 -30.73 18.61
C PRO A 225 -4.68 -30.44 17.80
N GLN A 226 -3.61 -31.22 17.97
CA GLN A 226 -2.35 -31.05 17.24
C GLN A 226 -2.39 -31.68 15.84
N LYS A 227 -3.23 -32.70 15.60
CA LYS A 227 -3.44 -33.24 14.25
C LYS A 227 -3.91 -32.16 13.28
N LYS A 228 -4.80 -31.26 13.73
CA LYS A 228 -5.23 -30.06 12.97
C LYS A 228 -4.08 -29.10 12.69
N LEU A 229 -3.12 -28.97 13.60
CA LEU A 229 -1.94 -28.13 13.38
C LEU A 229 -1.00 -28.74 12.36
N ALA A 230 -0.83 -30.06 12.35
CA ALA A 230 -0.01 -30.73 11.34
C ALA A 230 -0.59 -30.56 9.93
N ILE A 231 -1.92 -30.60 9.78
CA ILE A 231 -2.60 -30.27 8.50
C ILE A 231 -2.33 -28.81 8.12
N GLN A 232 -2.46 -27.88 9.06
CA GLN A 232 -2.15 -26.46 8.80
C GLN A 232 -0.68 -26.26 8.43
N SER A 233 0.24 -26.98 9.05
CA SER A 233 1.68 -26.97 8.74
C SER A 233 1.98 -27.41 7.32
N GLU A 234 1.26 -28.43 6.83
CA GLU A 234 1.36 -28.90 5.45
C GLU A 234 0.89 -27.82 4.46
N ILE A 235 -0.28 -27.22 4.71
CA ILE A 235 -0.80 -26.12 3.89
C ILE A 235 0.17 -24.93 3.86
N LEU A 236 0.69 -24.53 5.02
CA LEU A 236 1.63 -23.41 5.14
C LEU A 236 2.93 -23.69 4.37
N LEU A 237 3.51 -24.88 4.50
CA LEU A 237 4.75 -25.22 3.79
C LEU A 237 4.54 -25.31 2.28
N SER A 238 3.41 -25.86 1.81
CA SER A 238 3.06 -25.85 0.39
C SER A 238 2.94 -24.44 -0.15
N ALA A 239 2.18 -23.56 0.53
CA ALA A 239 2.03 -22.17 0.12
C ALA A 239 3.36 -21.39 0.13
N LEU A 240 4.21 -21.63 1.14
CA LEU A 240 5.55 -21.04 1.21
C LEU A 240 6.46 -21.52 0.07
N ALA A 241 6.36 -22.79 -0.31
CA ALA A 241 7.15 -23.35 -1.41
C ALA A 241 6.74 -22.77 -2.77
N GLU A 242 5.42 -22.65 -3.03
CA GLU A 242 4.89 -22.03 -4.24
C GLU A 242 5.39 -20.57 -4.38
N VAL A 243 5.17 -19.76 -3.34
CA VAL A 243 5.64 -18.36 -3.32
C VAL A 243 7.17 -18.28 -3.40
N GLY A 244 7.87 -19.23 -2.78
CA GLY A 244 9.33 -19.29 -2.81
C GLY A 244 9.88 -19.55 -4.22
N ILE A 245 9.28 -20.48 -4.97
CA ILE A 245 9.68 -20.75 -6.36
C ILE A 245 9.42 -19.53 -7.24
N ASP A 246 8.23 -18.93 -7.15
CA ASP A 246 7.89 -17.72 -7.92
C ASP A 246 8.88 -16.58 -7.61
N ALA A 247 9.16 -16.33 -6.33
CA ALA A 247 10.10 -15.30 -5.91
C ALA A 247 11.53 -15.56 -6.41
N LEU A 248 11.99 -16.82 -6.38
CA LEU A 248 13.31 -17.20 -6.90
C LEU A 248 13.40 -17.04 -8.41
N ILE A 249 12.34 -17.38 -9.16
CA ILE A 249 12.26 -17.15 -10.61
C ILE A 249 12.28 -15.65 -10.89
N ASP A 250 11.50 -14.85 -10.16
CA ASP A 250 11.44 -13.40 -10.34
C ASP A 250 12.80 -12.72 -10.07
N GLU A 251 13.53 -13.20 -9.05
CA GLU A 251 14.89 -12.75 -8.75
C GLU A 251 15.88 -13.18 -9.85
N ALA A 252 15.83 -14.44 -10.27
CA ALA A 252 16.75 -14.99 -11.27
C ALA A 252 16.53 -14.40 -12.68
N THR A 253 15.29 -14.05 -13.02
CA THR A 253 14.93 -13.44 -14.31
C THR A 253 15.02 -11.91 -14.29
N GLY A 254 15.07 -11.30 -13.11
CA GLY A 254 14.98 -9.86 -12.93
C GLY A 254 13.55 -9.31 -13.07
N PHE A 255 12.53 -10.16 -13.25
CA PHE A 255 11.12 -9.78 -13.39
C PHE A 255 10.58 -8.98 -12.19
N GLN A 256 11.24 -9.06 -11.03
CA GLN A 256 10.92 -8.22 -9.87
C GLN A 256 10.99 -6.70 -10.18
N LYS A 257 11.82 -6.28 -11.15
CA LYS A 257 11.93 -4.88 -11.57
C LYS A 257 10.77 -4.47 -12.49
N ASP A 258 10.24 -5.40 -13.28
CA ASP A 258 9.17 -5.13 -14.25
C ASP A 258 7.79 -4.99 -13.60
N ARG A 259 7.53 -5.62 -12.45
CA ARG A 259 6.25 -5.47 -11.73
C ARG A 259 5.90 -4.01 -11.39
N LYS A 260 6.89 -3.17 -11.08
CA LYS A 260 6.69 -1.73 -10.84
C LYS A 260 6.33 -0.99 -12.14
N HIS A 261 6.88 -1.44 -13.27
CA HIS A 261 6.56 -0.89 -14.59
C HIS A 261 5.17 -1.29 -15.08
N ASP A 262 4.67 -2.48 -14.71
CA ASP A 262 3.32 -2.91 -15.07
C ASP A 262 2.23 -2.08 -14.41
N ALA A 263 2.39 -1.72 -13.13
CA ALA A 263 1.43 -0.86 -12.43
C ALA A 263 1.34 0.54 -13.05
N LEU A 264 2.48 1.10 -13.47
CA LEU A 264 2.55 2.37 -14.21
C LEU A 264 1.99 2.26 -15.63
N ARG A 265 2.26 1.15 -16.32
CA ARG A 265 1.70 0.87 -17.64
C ARG A 265 0.17 0.76 -17.58
N LEU A 266 -0.35 0.16 -16.52
CA LEU A 266 -1.77 0.05 -16.23
C LEU A 266 -2.39 1.41 -15.86
N LEU A 267 -1.68 2.23 -15.09
CA LEU A 267 -2.09 3.61 -14.85
C LEU A 267 -2.23 4.37 -16.17
N LEU A 268 -1.24 4.25 -17.06
CA LEU A 268 -1.25 4.91 -18.37
C LEU A 268 -2.34 4.39 -19.30
N SER A 269 -2.74 3.11 -19.20
CA SER A 269 -3.82 2.56 -20.04
C SER A 269 -5.17 3.22 -19.73
N LYS A 270 -5.39 3.73 -18.51
CA LYS A 270 -6.56 4.56 -18.20
C LYS A 270 -6.53 5.91 -18.90
N TYR A 271 -5.35 6.50 -19.10
CA TYR A 271 -5.21 7.85 -19.67
C TYR A 271 -5.09 7.85 -21.20
N LEU A 272 -4.44 6.84 -21.77
CA LEU A 272 -4.08 6.80 -23.18
C LEU A 272 -5.08 5.97 -23.97
N ALA A 273 -5.45 6.45 -25.15
CA ALA A 273 -6.22 5.67 -26.09
C ALA A 273 -5.31 4.68 -26.84
N GLU A 274 -5.88 3.56 -27.29
CA GLU A 274 -5.17 2.57 -28.12
C GLU A 274 -4.69 3.15 -29.47
N GLY A 275 -5.32 4.23 -29.92
CA GLY A 275 -4.98 4.91 -31.16
C GLY A 275 -5.40 6.38 -31.15
N LEU A 276 -4.99 7.09 -32.21
CA LEU A 276 -5.22 8.52 -32.34
C LEU A 276 -6.71 8.85 -32.48
N GLN A 277 -7.23 9.65 -31.55
CA GLN A 277 -8.63 10.05 -31.49
C GLN A 277 -8.93 11.20 -32.45
N LYS A 278 -10.21 11.29 -32.86
CA LYS A 278 -10.75 12.46 -33.57
C LYS A 278 -10.51 13.72 -32.74
N TRP A 279 -10.19 14.81 -33.42
CA TRP A 279 -9.97 16.08 -32.74
C TRP A 279 -11.28 16.55 -32.10
N VAL A 280 -11.23 16.81 -30.80
CA VAL A 280 -12.34 17.38 -30.02
C VAL A 280 -11.86 18.67 -29.38
N HIS A 281 -12.71 19.69 -29.40
CA HIS A 281 -12.43 20.96 -28.75
C HIS A 281 -12.29 20.75 -27.23
N THR A 282 -11.07 20.92 -26.70
CA THR A 282 -10.73 20.56 -25.31
C THR A 282 -10.46 21.79 -24.44
N PHE A 283 -9.80 22.81 -24.99
CA PHE A 283 -9.52 24.05 -24.26
C PHE A 283 -10.58 25.10 -24.61
N PRO A 284 -11.36 25.61 -23.64
CA PRO A 284 -12.37 26.62 -23.91
C PRO A 284 -11.73 27.95 -24.31
N ASP A 285 -12.42 28.78 -25.08
CA ASP A 285 -11.88 30.09 -25.48
C ASP A 285 -11.69 31.04 -24.28
N SER A 286 -12.50 30.89 -23.22
CA SER A 286 -12.32 31.60 -21.95
C SER A 286 -10.94 31.36 -21.34
N PHE A 287 -10.39 30.15 -21.47
CA PHE A 287 -9.04 29.84 -20.99
C PHE A 287 -7.97 30.69 -21.69
N PHE A 288 -8.13 30.92 -23.00
CA PHE A 288 -7.18 31.75 -23.75
C PHE A 288 -7.38 33.24 -23.51
N ALA A 289 -8.63 33.68 -23.29
CA ALA A 289 -8.91 35.04 -22.85
C ALA A 289 -8.23 35.36 -21.51
N GLU A 290 -8.24 34.41 -20.56
CA GLU A 290 -7.52 34.54 -19.30
C GLU A 290 -5.99 34.57 -19.50
N LEU A 291 -5.45 33.80 -20.44
CA LEU A 291 -4.02 33.91 -20.78
C LEU A 291 -3.69 35.28 -21.38
N ASP A 292 -4.52 35.82 -22.27
CA ASP A 292 -4.31 37.15 -22.83
C ASP A 292 -4.31 38.21 -21.71
N ARG A 293 -5.26 38.12 -20.78
CA ARG A 293 -5.35 38.99 -19.60
C ARG A 293 -4.10 38.88 -18.71
N LEU A 294 -3.68 37.67 -18.34
CA LEU A 294 -2.55 37.46 -17.43
C LEU A 294 -1.21 37.92 -18.02
N TYR A 295 -1.04 37.78 -19.34
CA TYR A 295 0.17 38.19 -20.05
C TYR A 295 0.12 39.63 -20.59
N GLY A 296 -1.04 40.31 -20.51
CA GLY A 296 -1.22 41.66 -21.03
C GLY A 296 -1.23 41.74 -22.56
N ASN A 297 -1.69 40.69 -23.23
CA ASN A 297 -1.80 40.65 -24.68
C ASN A 297 -3.08 41.35 -25.18
N GLN A 298 -3.07 41.72 -26.45
CA GLN A 298 -4.30 41.96 -27.20
C GLN A 298 -5.06 40.63 -27.39
N PRO A 299 -6.40 40.64 -27.45
CA PRO A 299 -7.20 39.43 -27.64
C PRO A 299 -6.74 38.59 -28.83
N THR A 300 -6.35 37.34 -28.56
CA THR A 300 -5.86 36.40 -29.57
C THR A 300 -6.99 35.57 -30.17
N THR A 301 -6.75 35.04 -31.37
CA THR A 301 -7.64 34.06 -32.01
C THR A 301 -6.99 32.69 -31.99
N SER A 302 -7.75 31.62 -32.26
CA SER A 302 -7.22 30.26 -32.38
C SER A 302 -6.07 30.12 -33.40
N ARG A 303 -5.97 31.04 -34.38
CA ARG A 303 -4.91 31.07 -35.40
C ARG A 303 -3.70 31.93 -35.02
N SER A 304 -3.80 32.79 -34.01
CA SER A 304 -2.79 33.80 -33.67
C SER A 304 -2.27 33.70 -32.22
N ARG A 305 -2.34 32.52 -31.60
CA ARG A 305 -1.88 32.31 -30.21
C ARG A 305 -0.34 32.31 -30.11
N PRO A 306 0.25 33.07 -29.17
CA PRO A 306 1.69 33.09 -28.96
C PRO A 306 2.28 31.74 -28.56
N GLN A 307 3.51 31.44 -29.01
CA GLN A 307 4.16 30.15 -28.76
C GLN A 307 4.38 29.84 -27.27
N TYR A 308 4.60 30.88 -26.45
CA TYR A 308 4.83 30.71 -25.02
C TYR A 308 3.59 30.17 -24.26
N TYR A 309 2.39 30.23 -24.84
CA TYR A 309 1.22 29.53 -24.30
C TYR A 309 1.45 28.02 -24.20
N GLY A 310 2.19 27.45 -25.15
CA GLY A 310 2.59 26.05 -25.09
C GLY A 310 3.43 25.73 -23.85
N LYS A 311 4.30 26.65 -23.42
CA LYS A 311 5.10 26.49 -22.20
C LYS A 311 4.20 26.52 -20.97
N PHE A 312 3.25 27.44 -20.91
CA PHE A 312 2.26 27.51 -19.84
C PHE A 312 1.43 26.23 -19.76
N ILE A 313 0.86 25.79 -20.88
CA ILE A 313 0.02 24.60 -20.96
C ILE A 313 0.82 23.35 -20.55
N ASN A 314 2.05 23.18 -21.06
CA ASN A 314 2.88 22.06 -20.65
C ASN A 314 3.14 22.06 -19.14
N LYS A 315 3.46 23.22 -18.55
CA LYS A 315 3.85 23.35 -17.15
C LYS A 315 2.70 23.22 -16.17
N TYR A 316 1.56 23.81 -16.47
CA TYR A 316 0.45 23.91 -15.52
C TYR A 316 -0.68 22.94 -15.82
N ILE A 317 -0.76 22.38 -17.03
CA ILE A 317 -1.82 21.44 -17.41
C ILE A 317 -1.28 20.02 -17.49
N TYR A 318 -0.23 19.77 -18.27
CA TYR A 318 0.25 18.40 -18.53
C TYR A 318 1.25 17.88 -17.49
N GLU A 319 2.22 18.69 -17.05
CA GLU A 319 3.19 18.29 -16.00
C GLU A 319 2.53 17.89 -14.68
N PRO A 320 1.42 18.51 -14.23
CA PRO A 320 0.79 18.12 -12.99
C PRO A 320 0.04 16.79 -13.05
N LEU A 321 -0.23 16.25 -14.24
CA LEU A 321 -0.91 14.98 -14.40
C LEU A 321 0.09 13.84 -14.24
N GLU A 322 -0.18 12.97 -13.28
CA GLU A 322 0.62 11.81 -12.90
C GLU A 322 2.10 12.18 -12.72
N TYR A 323 2.38 13.27 -12.00
CA TYR A 323 3.74 13.77 -11.74
C TYR A 323 4.58 13.98 -13.02
N GLY A 324 3.91 14.30 -14.14
CA GLY A 324 4.54 14.51 -15.44
C GLY A 324 4.81 13.22 -16.21
N PHE A 325 4.54 12.06 -15.62
CA PHE A 325 4.68 10.75 -16.26
C PHE A 325 3.79 10.62 -17.50
N LEU A 326 2.54 11.10 -17.41
CA LEU A 326 1.64 11.14 -18.56
C LEU A 326 2.22 12.01 -19.69
N LYS A 327 2.79 13.17 -19.37
CA LYS A 327 3.41 14.06 -20.35
C LYS A 327 4.62 13.41 -21.03
N SER A 328 5.48 12.73 -20.26
CA SER A 328 6.61 11.98 -20.81
C SER A 328 6.13 10.92 -21.80
N LYS A 329 5.07 10.18 -21.45
CA LYS A 329 4.53 9.16 -22.36
C LYS A 329 3.87 9.75 -23.61
N LEU A 330 3.17 10.88 -23.48
CA LEU A 330 2.62 11.61 -24.62
C LEU A 330 3.71 12.12 -25.56
N ASN A 331 4.87 12.53 -25.04
CA ASN A 331 6.02 12.90 -25.87
C ASN A 331 6.54 11.70 -26.66
N GLU A 332 6.75 10.56 -26.02
CA GLU A 332 7.22 9.33 -26.69
C GLU A 332 6.30 8.90 -27.83
N LEU A 333 4.97 8.96 -27.64
CA LEU A 333 4.00 8.53 -28.65
C LEU A 333 3.87 9.51 -29.83
N ASN A 334 4.08 10.80 -29.56
CA ASN A 334 3.67 11.87 -30.45
C ASN A 334 4.83 12.63 -31.11
N ILE A 335 6.05 12.58 -30.56
CA ILE A 335 7.21 13.28 -31.09
C ILE A 335 8.02 12.32 -31.97
N THR A 336 8.24 12.70 -33.23
CA THR A 336 9.07 11.93 -34.17
C THR A 336 10.56 12.16 -33.91
N SER A 337 11.42 11.35 -34.52
CA SER A 337 12.89 11.52 -34.49
C SER A 337 13.33 12.95 -34.81
N ASP A 338 12.63 13.59 -35.75
CA ASP A 338 12.93 14.95 -36.23
C ASP A 338 12.33 16.06 -35.34
N GLY A 339 11.80 15.71 -34.15
CA GLY A 339 11.22 16.64 -33.18
C GLY A 339 9.83 17.17 -33.54
N LYS A 340 9.20 16.68 -34.61
CA LYS A 340 7.85 17.11 -35.02
C LYS A 340 6.78 16.33 -34.27
N ARG A 341 5.63 16.97 -34.04
CA ARG A 341 4.46 16.33 -33.42
C ARG A 341 3.56 15.71 -34.49
N ARG A 342 3.15 14.46 -34.27
CA ARG A 342 2.22 13.73 -35.15
C ARG A 342 0.79 14.28 -35.03
N ALA A 343 0.38 14.68 -33.83
CA ALA A 343 -0.94 15.20 -33.53
C ALA A 343 -0.93 16.10 -32.27
N ARG A 344 -2.11 16.54 -31.81
CA ARG A 344 -2.23 17.22 -30.51
C ARG A 344 -2.28 16.20 -29.37
N PHE A 345 -1.74 16.53 -28.20
CA PHE A 345 -1.68 15.60 -27.05
C PHE A 345 -3.05 15.08 -26.63
N HIS A 346 -4.09 15.92 -26.60
CA HIS A 346 -5.43 15.50 -26.20
C HIS A 346 -6.06 14.46 -27.16
N GLN A 347 -5.52 14.29 -28.37
CA GLN A 347 -5.96 13.25 -29.29
C GLN A 347 -5.37 11.87 -28.96
N TRP A 348 -4.34 11.79 -28.12
CA TRP A 348 -3.78 10.52 -27.65
C TRP A 348 -4.43 10.02 -26.36
N LEU A 349 -5.36 10.81 -25.80
CA LEU A 349 -6.01 10.50 -24.55
C LEU A 349 -7.30 9.68 -24.78
N SER A 350 -7.53 8.72 -23.88
CA SER A 350 -8.80 8.01 -23.74
C SER A 350 -9.92 8.97 -23.30
N VAL A 351 -11.15 8.46 -23.16
CA VAL A 351 -12.26 9.25 -22.58
C VAL A 351 -11.90 9.71 -21.16
N ASP A 352 -11.41 8.80 -20.31
CA ASP A 352 -11.06 9.11 -18.93
C ASP A 352 -9.85 10.06 -18.83
N GLY A 353 -8.82 9.84 -19.67
CA GLY A 353 -7.68 10.74 -19.75
C GLY A 353 -8.08 12.16 -20.19
N ARG A 354 -9.03 12.28 -21.12
CA ARG A 354 -9.59 13.58 -21.50
C ARG A 354 -10.40 14.22 -20.37
N ASN A 355 -11.20 13.45 -19.64
CA ASN A 355 -11.97 13.96 -18.49
C ASN A 355 -11.03 14.55 -17.42
N MET A 356 -9.93 13.84 -17.12
CA MET A 356 -8.93 14.35 -16.18
C MET A 356 -8.22 15.60 -16.71
N LEU A 357 -7.89 15.63 -18.01
CA LEU A 357 -7.32 16.81 -18.65
C LEU A 357 -8.26 18.02 -18.54
N VAL A 358 -9.56 17.84 -18.82
CA VAL A 358 -10.57 18.91 -18.71
C VAL A 358 -10.72 19.38 -17.27
N HIS A 359 -10.75 18.48 -16.29
CA HIS A 359 -10.77 18.84 -14.87
C HIS A 359 -9.56 19.70 -14.48
N GLN A 360 -8.36 19.31 -14.93
CA GLN A 360 -7.15 20.08 -14.68
C GLN A 360 -7.14 21.44 -15.39
N ILE A 361 -7.69 21.52 -16.61
CA ILE A 361 -7.90 22.80 -17.31
C ILE A 361 -8.81 23.71 -16.49
N GLY A 362 -9.95 23.20 -16.00
CA GLY A 362 -10.87 23.98 -15.15
C GLY A 362 -10.21 24.45 -13.85
N ARG A 363 -9.46 23.58 -13.18
CA ARG A 363 -8.72 23.92 -11.94
C ARG A 363 -7.70 25.04 -12.16
N VAL A 364 -6.99 25.01 -13.29
CA VAL A 364 -6.03 26.06 -13.65
C VAL A 364 -6.73 27.33 -14.08
N GLN A 365 -7.81 27.24 -14.86
CA GLN A 365 -8.60 28.40 -15.27
C GLN A 365 -9.15 29.17 -14.07
N GLY A 366 -9.75 28.49 -13.08
CA GLY A 366 -10.23 29.16 -11.86
C GLY A 366 -9.10 29.87 -11.09
N LYS A 367 -7.90 29.29 -11.05
CA LYS A 367 -6.71 29.97 -10.49
C LYS A 367 -6.28 31.19 -11.32
N MET A 368 -6.45 31.14 -12.63
CA MET A 368 -6.15 32.27 -13.52
C MET A 368 -7.12 33.41 -13.25
N GLU A 369 -8.43 33.14 -13.18
CA GLU A 369 -9.49 34.11 -12.85
C GLU A 369 -9.21 34.81 -11.52
N ASP A 370 -8.78 34.06 -10.50
CA ASP A 370 -8.37 34.57 -9.18
C ASP A 370 -7.00 35.29 -9.15
N SER A 371 -6.35 35.48 -10.29
CA SER A 371 -5.02 36.07 -10.39
C SER A 371 -5.03 37.37 -11.18
N ARG A 372 -4.44 38.43 -10.62
CA ARG A 372 -4.38 39.75 -11.27
C ARG A 372 -3.41 39.82 -12.46
N ASP A 373 -2.33 39.05 -12.40
CA ASP A 373 -1.26 39.01 -13.41
C ASP A 373 -0.54 37.66 -13.39
N ILE A 374 0.30 37.40 -14.40
CA ILE A 374 1.06 36.16 -14.49
C ILE A 374 2.01 35.91 -13.30
N LYS A 375 2.58 36.95 -12.68
CA LYS A 375 3.50 36.78 -11.54
C LYS A 375 2.74 36.22 -10.33
N TYR A 376 1.55 36.77 -10.08
CA TYR A 376 0.68 36.32 -9.01
C TYR A 376 0.16 34.90 -9.24
N PHE A 377 -0.21 34.57 -10.48
CA PHE A 377 -0.55 33.20 -10.85
C PHE A 377 0.60 32.23 -10.58
N VAL A 378 1.82 32.55 -11.02
CA VAL A 378 3.01 31.69 -10.81
C VAL A 378 3.27 31.48 -9.32
N GLY A 379 3.13 32.51 -8.48
CA GLY A 379 3.24 32.39 -7.03
C GLY A 379 2.21 31.45 -6.42
N LYS A 380 0.94 31.56 -6.83
CA LYS A 380 -0.14 30.64 -6.42
C LYS A 380 0.06 29.22 -6.93
N ALA A 381 0.64 29.06 -8.11
CA ALA A 381 0.87 27.77 -8.75
C ALA A 381 2.10 27.03 -8.21
N ALA A 382 3.01 27.71 -7.48
CA ALA A 382 4.18 27.07 -6.87
C ALA A 382 3.83 25.95 -5.87
N HIS A 383 2.66 26.06 -5.23
CA HIS A 383 2.14 25.08 -4.27
C HIS A 383 1.08 24.16 -4.88
N GLN A 384 1.03 24.07 -6.21
CA GLN A 384 0.03 23.27 -6.89
C GLN A 384 0.25 21.78 -6.61
N LYS A 385 -0.76 21.15 -5.98
CA LYS A 385 -0.76 19.70 -5.79
C LYS A 385 -0.75 18.98 -7.14
N GLN A 386 0.13 18.00 -7.23
CA GLN A 386 0.17 17.01 -8.30
C GLN A 386 -1.17 16.26 -8.34
N ILE A 387 -1.59 15.85 -9.52
CA ILE A 387 -2.82 15.09 -9.74
C ILE A 387 -2.41 13.68 -10.09
N SER A 388 -2.70 12.75 -9.22
CA SER A 388 -2.54 11.32 -9.50
C SER A 388 -3.75 10.58 -8.98
N ILE A 389 -4.25 9.64 -9.78
CA ILE A 389 -5.27 8.68 -9.31
C ILE A 389 -4.66 7.52 -8.51
N ALA A 390 -3.33 7.40 -8.52
CA ALA A 390 -2.58 6.37 -7.80
C ALA A 390 -1.27 6.94 -7.23
N PRO A 391 -1.34 7.92 -6.30
CA PRO A 391 -0.15 8.62 -5.79
C PRO A 391 0.86 7.69 -5.11
N TYR A 392 0.40 6.61 -4.48
CA TYR A 392 1.23 5.59 -3.85
C TYR A 392 2.23 4.94 -4.83
N LEU A 393 1.88 4.81 -6.12
CA LEU A 393 2.79 4.25 -7.13
C LEU A 393 4.05 5.09 -7.33
N PHE A 394 3.94 6.41 -7.13
CA PHE A 394 5.06 7.35 -7.29
C PHE A 394 5.85 7.53 -5.99
N GLU A 395 5.20 7.38 -4.83
CA GLU A 395 5.87 7.40 -3.53
C GLU A 395 6.84 6.22 -3.39
N GLU A 396 6.42 5.01 -3.77
CA GLU A 396 7.26 3.80 -3.74
C GLU A 396 8.49 3.88 -4.67
N MET A 397 8.41 4.65 -5.76
CA MET A 397 9.57 4.85 -6.66
C MET A 397 10.64 5.72 -6.00
N ASN A 398 10.23 6.81 -5.35
CA ASN A 398 11.16 7.77 -4.74
C ASN A 398 11.86 7.24 -3.49
N HIS A 399 11.45 6.08 -2.97
CA HIS A 399 12.09 5.39 -1.84
C HIS A 399 13.12 4.33 -2.26
N THR A 400 13.40 4.18 -3.56
CA THR A 400 14.33 3.15 -4.08
C THR A 400 15.70 3.70 -4.53
N ASP A 401 16.00 4.97 -4.24
CA ASP A 401 17.29 5.61 -4.58
C ASP A 401 18.22 5.76 -3.36
#